data_AF-L1NIG8-F1
#
_entry.id   AF-L1NIG8-F1
#
_cell.length_a   1.000
_cell.length_b   1.000
_cell.length_c   1.000
_cell.angle_alpha   90.00
_cell.angle_beta   90.00
_cell.angle_gamma   90.00
#
_symmetry.space_group_name_H-M   'P 1'
#
loop_
_entity.id
_entity.type
_entity.pdbx_description
1 polymer ?
#
loop_
_entity_poly.entity_id
_entity_poly.type
_entity_poly.pdbx_seq_one_letter_code
_entity_poly.pdbx_strand_id
1 'polypeptide(L)'
;MFPTIEIDQQSGFCFGVINAVKHAERELEKSSEELYCLGDIVHNNQEVERLEAKGMQTIDYEAFKKLEGKRVLFRAHGEAPVIYQLARERNIELVDATCPVVLALQKKVRRKFAELEPLGGQIVIYGKKGHAEVNGLVGQTDGKAIVVQSPEDIEQIDFTRPIALFSQTTQSLTGFHELIQTLSSRMIGGASFDYQDSICRQVSNRMPHIQEFSSQHELTLFVAGSKSSNGKVLFGYCQKGNERSHFVSSPDDVLLEMLTPLPKSIGICGATSTPMWQMEEVATRVRQLLGMPEPTEE
;
A
#
# COMPACT_ATOMS: atom_id res chain seq x y z
N MET A 1 -5.65 -39.13 -0.79
CA MET A 1 -4.37 -38.42 -0.69
C MET A 1 -4.72 -36.97 -0.41
N PHE A 2 -4.10 -36.35 0.59
CA PHE A 2 -4.36 -34.94 0.90
C PHE A 2 -3.75 -34.02 -0.17
N PRO A 3 -4.34 -32.83 -0.40
CA PRO A 3 -3.72 -31.82 -1.26
C PRO A 3 -2.37 -31.37 -0.71
N THR A 4 -1.45 -30.97 -1.60
CA THR A 4 -0.33 -30.12 -1.22
C THR A 4 -0.84 -28.71 -0.94
N ILE A 5 -0.33 -28.05 0.10
CA ILE A 5 -0.66 -26.66 0.44
C ILE A 5 0.61 -25.84 0.33
N GLU A 6 0.60 -24.83 -0.53
CA GLU A 6 1.71 -23.89 -0.71
C GLU A 6 1.26 -22.47 -0.32
N ILE A 7 2.06 -21.80 0.51
CA ILE A 7 1.86 -20.38 0.85
C ILE A 7 2.89 -19.57 0.06
N ASP A 8 2.42 -18.63 -0.76
CA ASP A 8 3.27 -17.76 -1.55
C ASP A 8 4.04 -16.77 -0.67
N GLN A 9 5.33 -17.07 -0.46
CA GLN A 9 6.26 -16.27 0.32
C GLN A 9 6.55 -14.88 -0.27
N GLN A 10 6.19 -14.65 -1.54
CA GLN A 10 6.37 -13.37 -2.21
C GLN A 10 5.10 -12.50 -2.22
N SER A 11 3.97 -13.07 -1.79
CA SER A 11 2.72 -12.34 -1.59
C SER A 11 2.61 -11.76 -0.17
N GLY A 12 1.50 -11.10 0.16
CA GLY A 12 1.31 -10.50 1.48
C GLY A 12 1.96 -9.12 1.60
N PHE A 13 2.43 -8.69 2.76
CA PHE A 13 3.01 -7.34 2.93
C PHE A 13 4.18 -7.04 1.98
N CYS A 14 4.23 -5.80 1.47
CA CYS A 14 5.45 -5.31 0.83
C CYS A 14 6.48 -4.91 1.89
N PHE A 15 7.75 -4.76 1.50
CA PHE A 15 8.83 -4.46 2.46
C PHE A 15 8.56 -3.18 3.29
N GLY A 16 7.92 -2.16 2.70
CA GLY A 16 7.57 -0.92 3.39
C GLY A 16 6.56 -1.15 4.52
N VAL A 17 5.57 -2.00 4.28
CA VAL A 17 4.57 -2.38 5.31
C VAL A 17 5.20 -3.29 6.35
N ILE A 18 6.02 -4.28 5.95
CA ILE A 18 6.76 -5.14 6.87
C ILE A 18 7.60 -4.31 7.84
N ASN A 19 8.35 -3.33 7.32
CA ASN A 19 9.18 -2.47 8.14
C ASN A 19 8.35 -1.62 9.10
N ALA A 20 7.22 -1.08 8.65
CA ALA A 20 6.34 -0.29 9.50
C ALA A 20 5.74 -1.10 10.65
N VAL A 21 5.23 -2.30 10.36
CA VAL A 21 4.70 -3.22 11.38
C VAL A 21 5.81 -3.63 12.35
N LYS A 22 6.99 -4.03 11.86
CA LYS A 22 8.13 -4.40 12.73
C LYS A 22 8.59 -3.25 13.62
N HIS A 23 8.55 -2.01 13.12
CA HIS A 23 8.85 -0.84 13.94
C HIS A 23 7.81 -0.65 15.03
N ALA A 24 6.51 -0.72 14.70
CA ALA A 24 5.44 -0.64 15.68
C ALA A 24 5.60 -1.72 16.77
N GLU A 25 5.83 -2.98 16.40
CA GLU A 25 6.02 -4.08 17.34
C GLU A 25 7.20 -3.85 18.28
N ARG A 26 8.36 -3.46 17.75
CA ARG A 26 9.54 -3.15 18.58
C ARG A 26 9.28 -2.01 19.55
N GLU A 27 8.54 -1.00 19.13
CA GLU A 27 8.22 0.15 19.96
C GLU A 27 7.19 -0.18 21.06
N LEU A 28 6.29 -1.12 20.81
CA LEU A 28 5.35 -1.67 21.79
C LEU A 28 6.05 -2.64 22.77
N GLU A 29 7.10 -3.33 22.34
CA GLU A 29 7.90 -4.23 23.20
C GLU A 29 8.83 -3.47 24.16
N LYS A 30 9.38 -2.34 23.71
CA LYS A 30 10.37 -1.56 24.49
C LYS A 30 9.76 -0.77 25.65
N SER A 31 8.50 -0.38 25.55
CA SER A 31 7.89 0.57 26.45
C SER A 31 6.42 0.22 26.70
N SER A 32 6.00 0.35 27.96
CA SER A 32 4.59 0.27 28.33
C SER A 32 3.82 1.57 28.03
N GLU A 33 4.49 2.60 27.51
CA GLU A 33 3.85 3.86 27.12
C GLU A 33 3.03 3.69 25.84
N GLU A 34 1.92 4.43 25.77
CA GLU A 34 1.02 4.44 24.61
C GLU A 34 1.77 4.83 23.32
N LEU A 35 1.61 4.02 22.29
CA LEU A 35 2.08 4.32 20.94
C LEU A 35 0.90 4.71 20.07
N TYR A 36 0.83 5.97 19.66
CA TYR A 36 -0.20 6.42 18.72
C TYR A 36 0.27 6.19 17.28
N CYS A 37 -0.63 5.77 16.37
CA CYS A 37 -0.35 5.66 14.95
C CYS A 37 -1.21 6.66 14.17
N LEU A 38 -0.58 7.56 13.41
CA LEU A 38 -1.31 8.53 12.58
C LEU A 38 -1.89 7.84 11.34
N GLY A 39 -3.20 7.58 11.41
CA GLY A 39 -3.97 6.75 10.47
C GLY A 39 -3.65 5.26 10.59
N ASP A 40 -4.45 4.42 9.92
CA ASP A 40 -4.25 2.97 9.94
C ASP A 40 -2.84 2.59 9.47
N ILE A 41 -2.11 1.80 10.25
CA ILE A 41 -0.75 1.36 9.89
C ILE A 41 -0.75 0.58 8.56
N VAL A 42 -1.81 -0.19 8.32
CA VAL A 42 -2.12 -0.89 7.08
C VAL A 42 -3.63 -0.99 6.91
N HIS A 43 -4.12 -1.04 5.66
CA HIS A 43 -5.55 -1.26 5.38
C HIS A 43 -5.94 -2.75 5.54
N ASN A 44 -5.76 -3.29 6.75
CA ASN A 44 -6.20 -4.62 7.17
C ASN A 44 -6.65 -4.57 8.63
N ASN A 45 -7.96 -4.70 8.84
CA ASN A 45 -8.56 -4.58 10.16
C ASN A 45 -8.01 -5.57 11.17
N GLN A 46 -7.75 -6.83 10.77
CA GLN A 46 -7.24 -7.83 11.71
C GLN A 46 -5.83 -7.48 12.18
N GLU A 47 -4.99 -6.93 11.29
CA GLU A 47 -3.67 -6.47 11.70
C GLU A 47 -3.73 -5.22 12.59
N VAL A 48 -4.65 -4.30 12.31
CA VAL A 48 -4.89 -3.12 13.16
C VAL A 48 -5.33 -3.58 14.56
N GLU A 49 -6.36 -4.42 14.65
CA GLU A 49 -6.87 -4.98 15.91
C GLU A 49 -5.77 -5.74 16.68
N ARG A 50 -4.93 -6.52 16.00
CA ARG A 50 -3.79 -7.22 16.60
C ARG A 50 -2.79 -6.27 17.25
N LEU A 51 -2.46 -5.16 16.59
CA LEU A 51 -1.53 -4.17 17.11
C LEU A 51 -2.17 -3.29 18.19
N GLU A 52 -3.48 -3.01 18.09
CA GLU A 52 -4.22 -2.31 19.14
C GLU A 52 -4.32 -3.14 20.42
N ALA A 53 -4.52 -4.45 20.31
CA ALA A 53 -4.46 -5.39 21.43
C ALA A 53 -3.07 -5.43 22.11
N LYS A 54 -2.00 -5.03 21.39
CA LYS A 54 -0.65 -4.85 21.94
C LYS A 54 -0.40 -3.46 22.53
N GLY A 55 -1.36 -2.54 22.48
CA GLY A 55 -1.27 -1.20 23.07
C GLY A 55 -1.07 -0.04 22.07
N MET A 56 -1.12 -0.31 20.76
CA MET A 56 -1.14 0.77 19.76
C MET A 56 -2.52 1.46 19.76
N GLN A 57 -2.57 2.76 19.46
CA GLN A 57 -3.82 3.50 19.29
C GLN A 57 -3.84 4.23 17.95
N THR A 58 -4.78 3.88 17.08
CA THR A 58 -4.96 4.57 15.79
C THR A 58 -5.61 5.94 16.00
N ILE A 59 -5.02 7.01 15.45
CA ILE A 59 -5.54 8.39 15.55
C ILE A 59 -5.65 9.06 14.19
N ASP A 60 -6.55 10.02 14.07
CA ASP A 60 -6.64 10.89 12.89
C ASP A 60 -5.84 12.19 13.06
N TYR A 61 -5.86 13.04 12.03
CA TYR A 61 -5.17 14.33 12.05
C TYR A 61 -5.74 15.31 13.08
N GLU A 62 -7.02 15.21 13.44
CA GLU A 62 -7.65 16.11 14.42
C GLU A 62 -7.26 15.75 15.86
N ALA A 63 -7.16 14.45 16.15
CA ALA A 63 -6.57 13.94 17.39
C ALA A 63 -5.08 14.28 17.46
N PHE A 64 -4.32 14.08 16.38
CA PHE A 64 -2.89 14.39 16.32
C PHE A 64 -2.59 15.86 16.65
N LYS A 65 -3.40 16.81 16.13
CA LYS A 65 -3.28 18.25 16.42
C LYS A 65 -3.48 18.60 17.90
N LYS A 66 -4.01 17.70 18.72
CA LYS A 66 -4.25 17.88 20.16
C LYS A 66 -3.25 17.12 21.03
N LEU A 67 -2.40 16.27 20.45
CA LEU A 67 -1.36 15.56 21.18
C LEU A 67 -0.17 16.46 21.52
N GLU A 68 0.47 16.14 22.65
CA GLU A 68 1.69 16.78 23.14
C GLU A 68 2.48 15.80 24.01
N GLY A 69 3.80 15.74 23.84
CA GLY A 69 4.68 14.89 24.66
C GLY A 69 4.45 13.38 24.53
N LYS A 70 3.78 12.92 23.47
CA LYS A 70 3.45 11.52 23.21
C LYS A 70 4.34 10.91 22.14
N ARG A 71 4.39 9.58 22.08
CA ARG A 71 5.02 8.80 21.01
C ARG A 71 4.04 8.60 19.86
N VAL A 72 4.43 9.00 18.66
CA VAL A 72 3.59 8.88 17.45
C VAL A 72 4.36 8.19 16.34
N LEU A 73 3.77 7.16 15.77
CA LEU A 73 4.24 6.46 14.59
C LEU A 73 3.67 7.11 13.32
N PHE A 74 4.57 7.45 12.40
CA PHE A 74 4.18 7.77 11.01
C PHE A 74 4.30 6.52 10.17
N ARG A 75 3.21 6.19 9.50
CA ARG A 75 3.08 4.98 8.68
C ARG A 75 3.86 5.07 7.37
N ALA A 76 3.94 3.95 6.66
CA ALA A 76 4.76 3.77 5.45
C ALA A 76 4.56 4.81 4.34
N HIS A 77 3.39 5.47 4.30
CA HIS A 77 3.04 6.50 3.32
C HIS A 77 3.73 7.86 3.55
N GLY A 78 4.34 8.06 4.72
CA GLY A 78 4.92 9.33 5.13
C GLY A 78 3.92 10.47 5.25
N GLU A 79 4.41 11.61 5.74
CA GLU A 79 3.57 12.76 6.05
C GLU A 79 4.06 14.05 5.35
N ALA A 80 3.21 15.07 5.33
CA ALA A 80 3.58 16.38 4.80
C ALA A 80 4.57 17.10 5.74
N PRO A 81 5.45 17.99 5.23
CA PRO A 81 6.44 18.70 6.05
C PRO A 81 5.85 19.44 7.26
N VAL A 82 4.64 19.98 7.11
CA VAL A 82 3.92 20.68 8.19
C VAL A 82 3.57 19.75 9.37
N ILE A 83 3.33 18.46 9.13
CA ILE A 83 3.03 17.48 10.18
C ILE A 83 4.30 17.16 10.99
N TYR A 84 5.45 17.06 10.32
CA TYR A 84 6.75 16.94 11.00
C TYR A 84 7.09 18.16 11.84
N GLN A 85 6.80 19.36 11.34
CA GLN A 85 6.98 20.59 12.10
C GLN A 85 6.09 20.60 13.35
N LEU A 86 4.80 20.28 13.19
CA LEU A 86 3.85 20.20 14.30
C LEU A 86 4.28 19.17 15.35
N ALA A 87 4.80 18.01 14.93
CA ALA A 87 5.36 17.02 15.87
C ALA A 87 6.47 17.61 16.73
N ARG A 88 7.41 18.36 16.12
CA ARG A 88 8.50 19.02 16.84
C ARG A 88 8.00 20.09 17.80
N GLU A 89 7.07 20.93 17.35
CA GLU A 89 6.48 22.00 18.16
C GLU A 89 5.73 21.46 19.39
N ARG A 90 5.21 20.24 19.30
CA ARG A 90 4.44 19.56 20.37
C ARG A 90 5.24 18.54 21.16
N ASN A 91 6.57 18.54 21.04
CA ASN A 91 7.45 17.59 21.72
C ASN A 91 7.01 16.12 21.50
N ILE A 92 6.47 15.81 20.32
CA ILE A 92 6.10 14.44 19.96
C ILE A 92 7.38 13.66 19.66
N GLU A 93 7.55 12.53 20.34
CA GLU A 93 8.58 11.57 20.00
C GLU A 93 8.14 10.80 18.75
N LEU A 94 8.84 11.04 17.64
CA LEU A 94 8.44 10.51 16.35
C LEU A 94 9.09 9.14 16.08
N VAL A 95 8.26 8.13 15.86
CA VAL A 95 8.63 6.84 15.29
C VAL A 95 8.34 6.88 13.79
N ASP A 96 9.29 7.37 12.99
CA ASP A 96 9.08 7.48 11.54
C ASP A 96 9.31 6.13 10.85
N ALA A 97 8.21 5.50 10.41
CA ALA A 97 8.21 4.26 9.66
C ALA A 97 7.91 4.47 8.16
N THR A 98 8.12 5.68 7.63
CA THR A 98 7.96 5.98 6.21
C THR A 98 8.79 5.04 5.35
N CYS A 99 8.17 4.49 4.31
CA CYS A 99 8.85 3.63 3.34
C CYS A 99 10.00 4.40 2.66
N PRO A 100 11.23 3.86 2.61
CA PRO A 100 12.35 4.55 1.96
C PRO A 100 12.10 4.95 0.50
N VAL A 101 11.29 4.19 -0.24
CA VAL A 101 10.87 4.53 -1.61
C VAL A 101 10.01 5.79 -1.62
N VAL A 102 9.05 5.89 -0.69
CA VAL A 102 8.17 7.06 -0.55
C VAL A 102 8.98 8.28 -0.08
N LEU A 103 9.87 8.12 0.90
CA LEU A 103 10.74 9.18 1.37
C LEU A 103 11.64 9.72 0.24
N ALA A 104 12.21 8.83 -0.58
CA ALA A 104 12.98 9.23 -1.75
C ALA A 104 12.13 9.98 -2.79
N LEU A 105 10.88 9.55 -3.00
CA LEU A 105 9.93 10.23 -3.87
C LEU A 105 9.59 11.63 -3.36
N GLN A 106 9.26 11.78 -2.09
CA GLN A 106 8.98 13.09 -1.47
C GLN A 106 10.17 14.06 -1.66
N LYS A 107 11.40 13.60 -1.44
CA LYS A 107 12.62 14.41 -1.67
C LYS A 107 12.78 14.82 -3.15
N LYS A 108 12.49 13.92 -4.09
CA LYS A 108 12.55 14.22 -5.53
C LYS A 108 11.49 15.26 -5.94
N VAL A 109 10.26 15.11 -5.44
CA VAL A 109 9.19 16.08 -5.67
C VAL A 109 9.57 17.45 -5.11
N ARG A 110 10.07 17.53 -3.87
CA ARG A 110 10.53 18.80 -3.27
C ARG A 110 11.61 19.47 -4.10
N ARG A 111 12.62 18.70 -4.54
CA ARG A 111 13.72 19.23 -5.36
C ARG A 111 13.21 19.75 -6.70
N LYS A 112 12.38 18.96 -7.40
CA LYS A 112 11.84 19.36 -8.70
C LYS A 112 10.90 20.56 -8.59
N PHE A 113 10.14 20.67 -7.50
CA PHE A 113 9.33 21.83 -7.21
C PHE A 113 10.19 23.10 -7.06
N ALA A 114 11.27 23.04 -6.28
CA ALA A 114 12.19 24.17 -6.12
C ALA A 114 12.89 24.56 -7.44
N GLU A 115 13.18 23.60 -8.32
CA GLU A 115 13.73 23.86 -9.65
C GLU A 115 12.72 24.57 -10.57
N LEU A 116 11.45 24.18 -10.50
CA LEU A 116 10.40 24.69 -11.39
C LEU A 116 9.75 25.99 -10.90
N GLU A 117 9.70 26.25 -9.59
CA GLU A 117 9.01 27.42 -9.04
C GLU A 117 9.45 28.75 -9.68
N PRO A 118 10.75 29.06 -9.86
CA PRO A 118 11.18 30.32 -10.47
C PRO A 118 10.76 30.48 -11.94
N LEU A 119 10.48 29.37 -12.63
CA LEU A 119 10.01 29.33 -14.01
C LEU A 119 8.48 29.35 -14.09
N GLY A 120 7.80 29.41 -12.94
CA GLY A 120 6.37 29.18 -12.86
C GLY A 120 5.99 27.78 -13.32
N GLY A 121 6.83 26.75 -13.18
CA GLY A 121 6.46 25.40 -13.57
C GLY A 121 5.40 24.77 -12.63
N GLN A 122 4.85 23.64 -13.06
CA GLN A 122 3.78 22.91 -12.37
C GLN A 122 4.24 21.49 -12.02
N ILE A 123 4.02 21.10 -10.76
CA ILE A 123 4.11 19.69 -10.35
C ILE A 123 2.75 19.05 -10.56
N VAL A 124 2.73 17.95 -11.30
CA VAL A 124 1.54 17.11 -11.49
C VAL A 124 1.79 15.77 -10.82
N ILE A 125 0.82 15.30 -10.04
CA ILE A 125 0.89 14.01 -9.33
C ILE A 125 -0.24 13.13 -9.84
N TYR A 126 0.10 12.05 -10.54
CA TYR A 126 -0.84 10.98 -10.84
C TYR A 126 -1.11 10.18 -9.57
N GLY A 127 -2.33 10.25 -9.03
CA GLY A 127 -2.60 9.72 -7.71
C GLY A 127 -4.05 9.83 -7.28
N LYS A 128 -4.43 9.10 -6.23
CA LYS A 128 -5.77 9.19 -5.65
C LYS A 128 -5.87 10.39 -4.71
N LYS A 129 -6.81 11.30 -4.96
CA LYS A 129 -7.09 12.45 -4.08
C LYS A 129 -7.43 11.98 -2.67
N GLY A 130 -6.85 12.65 -1.67
CA GLY A 130 -7.03 12.34 -0.26
C GLY A 130 -6.25 11.12 0.25
N HIS A 131 -5.52 10.39 -0.60
CA HIS A 131 -4.64 9.32 -0.14
C HIS A 131 -3.44 9.90 0.64
N ALA A 132 -3.06 9.30 1.77
CA ALA A 132 -2.01 9.84 2.63
C ALA A 132 -0.67 10.06 1.91
N GLU A 133 -0.23 9.09 1.10
CA GLU A 133 0.99 9.27 0.30
C GLU A 133 0.89 10.51 -0.62
N VAL A 134 -0.24 10.71 -1.29
CA VAL A 134 -0.48 11.85 -2.18
C VAL A 134 -0.50 13.16 -1.39
N ASN A 135 -1.13 13.19 -0.21
CA ASN A 135 -1.11 14.36 0.67
C ASN A 135 0.33 14.70 1.10
N GLY A 136 1.13 13.69 1.42
CA GLY A 136 2.55 13.84 1.72
C GLY A 136 3.35 14.44 0.55
N LEU A 137 3.08 14.00 -0.68
CA LEU A 137 3.70 14.54 -1.90
C LEU A 137 3.25 15.99 -2.19
N VAL A 138 1.96 16.28 -2.09
CA VAL A 138 1.40 17.63 -2.25
C VAL A 138 2.03 18.58 -1.22
N GLY A 139 2.21 18.13 0.01
CA GLY A 139 2.89 18.88 1.07
C GLY A 139 4.33 19.28 0.73
N GLN A 140 5.03 18.54 -0.13
CA GLN A 140 6.38 18.91 -0.59
C GLN A 140 6.39 20.13 -1.53
N THR A 141 5.23 20.50 -2.07
CA THR A 141 5.04 21.56 -3.06
C THR A 141 4.33 22.78 -2.49
N ASP A 142 4.35 22.93 -1.16
CA ASP A 142 3.62 23.98 -0.43
C ASP A 142 2.12 24.01 -0.80
N GLY A 143 1.57 22.83 -1.11
CA GLY A 143 0.17 22.66 -1.52
C GLY A 143 -0.14 23.01 -2.98
N LYS A 144 0.87 23.34 -3.80
CA LYS A 144 0.67 23.83 -5.19
C LYS A 144 0.55 22.73 -6.25
N ALA A 145 0.87 21.47 -5.94
CA ALA A 145 0.79 20.38 -6.91
C ALA A 145 -0.66 20.10 -7.35
N ILE A 146 -0.81 19.77 -8.64
CA ILE A 146 -2.09 19.33 -9.22
C ILE A 146 -2.16 17.81 -9.14
N VAL A 147 -3.19 17.29 -8.46
CA VAL A 147 -3.44 15.85 -8.39
C VAL A 147 -4.37 15.44 -9.51
N VAL A 148 -3.89 14.56 -10.39
CA VAL A 148 -4.66 13.98 -11.49
C VAL A 148 -5.07 12.57 -11.11
N GLN A 149 -6.37 12.36 -10.95
CA GLN A 149 -6.98 11.05 -10.74
C GLN A 149 -7.87 10.65 -11.92
N SER A 150 -8.50 11.64 -12.58
CA SER A 150 -9.38 11.43 -13.73
C SER A 150 -9.04 12.39 -14.88
N PRO A 151 -9.54 12.15 -16.11
CA PRO A 151 -9.28 13.03 -17.25
C PRO A 151 -9.70 14.49 -17.02
N GLU A 152 -10.75 14.74 -16.24
CA GLU A 152 -11.22 16.10 -15.93
C GLU A 152 -10.20 16.91 -15.12
N ASP A 153 -9.36 16.23 -14.32
CA ASP A 153 -8.32 16.90 -13.55
C ASP A 153 -7.23 17.52 -14.43
N ILE A 154 -7.08 17.01 -15.65
CA ILE A 154 -6.10 17.50 -16.63
C ILE A 154 -6.42 18.94 -17.05
N GLU A 155 -7.68 19.35 -17.01
CA GLU A 155 -8.08 20.73 -17.39
C GLU A 155 -7.58 21.80 -16.41
N GLN A 156 -7.05 21.42 -15.25
CA GLN A 156 -6.41 22.35 -14.31
C GLN A 156 -4.97 22.69 -14.70
N ILE A 157 -4.40 21.98 -15.67
CA ILE A 157 -3.00 22.10 -16.08
C ILE A 157 -2.87 23.20 -17.13
N ASP A 158 -1.92 24.12 -16.95
CA ASP A 158 -1.61 25.14 -17.95
C ASP A 158 -0.44 24.66 -18.81
N PHE A 159 -0.79 24.17 -20.00
CA PHE A 159 0.13 23.57 -20.95
C PHE A 159 1.11 24.55 -21.60
N THR A 160 1.02 25.84 -21.29
CA THR A 160 2.02 26.84 -21.71
C THR A 160 3.21 26.93 -20.74
N ARG A 161 3.12 26.26 -19.57
CA ARG A 161 4.13 26.29 -18.50
C ARG A 161 4.89 24.97 -18.42
N PRO A 162 6.14 24.97 -17.91
CA PRO A 162 6.88 23.74 -17.66
C PRO A 162 6.12 22.79 -16.72
N ILE A 163 6.04 21.51 -17.04
CA ILE A 163 5.36 20.50 -16.22
C ILE A 163 6.34 19.40 -15.82
N ALA A 164 6.30 18.99 -14.55
CA ALA A 164 6.93 17.75 -14.11
C ALA A 164 5.88 16.80 -13.50
N LEU A 165 5.74 15.63 -14.11
CA LEU A 165 4.81 14.58 -13.70
C LEU A 165 5.50 13.55 -12.79
N PHE A 166 4.88 13.28 -11.64
CA PHE A 166 5.20 12.18 -10.73
C PHE A 166 3.98 11.27 -10.56
N SER A 167 4.20 10.08 -10.01
CA SER A 167 3.14 9.12 -9.71
C SER A 167 3.16 8.67 -8.25
N GLN A 168 2.00 8.47 -7.65
CA GLN A 168 1.86 7.70 -6.42
C GLN A 168 2.39 6.27 -6.66
N THR A 169 3.11 5.73 -5.68
CA THR A 169 3.87 4.48 -5.81
C THR A 169 3.03 3.25 -6.16
N THR A 170 1.73 3.28 -5.86
CA THR A 170 0.78 2.19 -6.07
C THR A 170 -0.10 2.35 -7.30
N GLN A 171 0.14 3.36 -8.15
CA GLN A 171 -0.66 3.59 -9.35
C GLN A 171 -0.34 2.62 -10.48
N SER A 172 -1.25 2.51 -11.45
CA SER A 172 -1.09 1.65 -12.61
C SER A 172 -0.06 2.20 -13.60
N LEU A 173 0.85 1.34 -14.07
CA LEU A 173 1.82 1.70 -15.11
C LEU A 173 1.15 2.06 -16.43
N THR A 174 0.11 1.33 -16.83
CA THR A 174 -0.63 1.61 -18.06
C THR A 174 -1.25 3.01 -18.03
N GLY A 175 -2.01 3.33 -16.97
CA GLY A 175 -2.59 4.67 -16.80
C GLY A 175 -1.56 5.78 -16.69
N PHE A 176 -0.38 5.51 -16.10
CA PHE A 176 0.72 6.48 -16.08
C PHE A 176 1.25 6.78 -17.49
N HIS A 177 1.46 5.75 -18.33
CA HIS A 177 1.88 5.94 -19.72
C HIS A 177 0.82 6.63 -20.57
N GLU A 178 -0.46 6.31 -20.39
CA GLU A 178 -1.58 7.00 -21.05
C GLU A 178 -1.62 8.49 -20.68
N LEU A 179 -1.39 8.80 -19.40
CA LEU A 179 -1.30 10.18 -18.93
C LEU A 179 -0.09 10.91 -19.53
N ILE A 180 1.08 10.27 -19.60
CA ILE A 180 2.27 10.83 -20.26
C ILE A 180 1.95 11.21 -21.71
N GLN A 181 1.32 10.31 -22.48
CA GLN A 181 0.95 10.57 -23.87
C GLN A 181 -0.04 11.74 -23.98
N THR A 182 -1.05 11.75 -23.10
CA THR A 182 -2.05 12.80 -23.04
C THR A 182 -1.42 14.16 -22.76
N LEU A 183 -0.62 14.28 -21.69
CA LEU A 183 0.02 15.55 -21.32
C LEU A 183 1.02 15.99 -22.39
N SER A 184 1.84 15.08 -22.91
CA SER A 184 2.80 15.38 -23.97
C SER A 184 2.12 15.94 -25.22
N SER A 185 0.96 15.41 -25.61
CA SER A 185 0.23 15.87 -26.80
C SER A 185 -0.39 17.27 -26.62
N ARG A 186 -0.60 17.70 -25.38
CA ARG A 186 -1.27 18.96 -25.05
C ARG A 186 -0.31 20.10 -24.78
N MET A 187 1.00 19.86 -24.67
CA MET A 187 2.01 20.91 -24.45
C MET A 187 1.97 22.00 -25.54
N ILE A 188 2.07 23.26 -25.13
CA ILE A 188 1.96 24.44 -26.02
C ILE A 188 3.25 25.27 -25.94
N GLY A 189 3.62 25.90 -27.05
CA GLY A 189 4.65 26.95 -27.06
C GLY A 189 6.07 26.47 -26.78
N GLY A 190 6.33 25.16 -26.86
CA GLY A 190 7.64 24.57 -26.57
C GLY A 190 7.98 24.49 -25.07
N ALA A 191 6.98 24.63 -24.18
CA ALA A 191 7.17 24.39 -22.76
C ALA A 191 7.66 22.96 -22.49
N SER A 192 8.55 22.79 -21.51
CA SER A 192 9.14 21.50 -21.21
C SER A 192 8.16 20.59 -20.46
N PHE A 193 8.19 19.30 -20.79
CA PHE A 193 7.47 18.26 -20.08
C PHE A 193 8.44 17.18 -19.62
N ASP A 194 8.67 17.14 -18.31
CA ASP A 194 9.43 16.09 -17.65
C ASP A 194 8.48 15.12 -16.95
N TYR A 195 8.85 13.85 -16.88
CA TYR A 195 8.14 12.88 -16.06
C TYR A 195 9.11 11.95 -15.35
N GLN A 196 8.71 11.48 -14.18
CA GLN A 196 9.45 10.49 -13.41
C GLN A 196 8.53 9.33 -13.06
N ASP A 197 8.86 8.15 -13.59
CA ASP A 197 8.25 6.92 -13.13
C ASP A 197 8.67 6.65 -11.68
N SER A 198 7.74 6.91 -10.78
CA SER A 198 7.86 6.68 -9.34
C SER A 198 6.98 5.54 -8.84
N ILE A 199 6.45 4.71 -9.74
CA ILE A 199 5.67 3.52 -9.38
C ILE A 199 6.62 2.47 -8.79
N CYS A 200 6.23 1.89 -7.65
CA CYS A 200 7.04 0.88 -6.98
C CYS A 200 6.94 -0.45 -7.71
N ARG A 201 8.08 -0.98 -8.17
CA ARG A 201 8.14 -2.27 -8.87
C ARG A 201 7.68 -3.46 -8.03
N GLN A 202 7.88 -3.40 -6.71
CA GLN A 202 7.34 -4.43 -5.81
C GLN A 202 5.81 -4.43 -5.73
N VAL A 203 5.16 -3.34 -6.11
CA VAL A 203 3.70 -3.26 -6.21
C VAL A 203 3.26 -3.64 -7.61
N SER A 204 3.83 -3.03 -8.65
CA SER A 204 3.42 -3.28 -10.04
C SER A 204 3.66 -4.72 -10.50
N ASN A 205 4.70 -5.38 -9.99
CA ASN A 205 5.05 -6.75 -10.39
C ASN A 205 4.19 -7.80 -9.68
N ARG A 206 3.30 -7.41 -8.76
CA ARG A 206 2.42 -8.36 -8.06
C ARG A 206 1.33 -8.93 -8.94
N MET A 207 0.79 -8.13 -9.85
CA MET A 207 -0.24 -8.58 -10.78
C MET A 207 0.23 -9.80 -11.59
N PRO A 208 1.37 -9.74 -12.33
CA PRO A 208 1.86 -10.91 -13.07
C PRO A 208 2.29 -12.05 -12.13
N HIS A 209 2.88 -11.75 -10.97
CA HIS A 209 3.29 -12.77 -10.00
C HIS A 209 2.12 -13.59 -9.44
N ILE A 210 1.05 -12.92 -8.97
CA ILE A 210 -0.13 -13.59 -8.42
C ILE A 210 -0.85 -14.40 -9.51
N GLN A 211 -0.89 -13.89 -10.74
CA GLN A 211 -1.46 -14.63 -11.86
C GLN A 211 -0.65 -15.91 -12.16
N GLU A 212 0.68 -15.82 -12.17
CA GLU A 212 1.55 -16.99 -12.35
C GLU A 212 1.38 -18.01 -11.21
N PHE A 213 1.50 -17.57 -9.95
CA PHE A 213 1.37 -18.42 -8.77
C PHE A 213 0.03 -19.18 -8.74
N SER A 214 -1.07 -18.47 -8.99
CA SER A 214 -2.40 -19.08 -8.99
C SER A 214 -2.57 -20.14 -10.08
N SER A 215 -1.94 -19.96 -11.25
CA SER A 215 -2.00 -20.92 -12.38
C SER A 215 -1.30 -22.25 -12.12
N GLN A 216 -0.44 -22.31 -11.10
CA GLN A 216 0.31 -23.51 -10.72
C GLN A 216 -0.49 -24.45 -9.80
N HIS A 217 -1.71 -24.06 -9.40
CA HIS A 217 -2.51 -24.75 -8.39
C HIS A 217 -3.90 -25.13 -8.93
N GLU A 218 -4.48 -26.24 -8.45
CA GLU A 218 -5.86 -26.63 -8.80
C GLU A 218 -6.92 -25.79 -8.07
N LEU A 219 -6.58 -25.21 -6.92
CA LEU A 219 -7.40 -24.29 -6.13
C LEU A 219 -6.50 -23.19 -5.57
N THR A 220 -6.97 -21.94 -5.56
CA THR A 220 -6.23 -20.85 -4.90
C THR A 220 -7.13 -20.13 -3.89
N LEU A 221 -6.63 -19.88 -2.69
CA LEU A 221 -7.26 -19.01 -1.70
C LEU A 221 -6.51 -17.69 -1.64
N PHE A 222 -7.17 -16.61 -2.07
CA PHE A 222 -6.62 -15.26 -2.09
C PHE A 222 -7.06 -14.50 -0.84
N VAL A 223 -6.11 -14.20 0.03
CA VAL A 223 -6.36 -13.60 1.35
C VAL A 223 -6.23 -12.09 1.28
N ALA A 224 -7.30 -11.36 1.60
CA ALA A 224 -7.28 -9.91 1.72
C ALA A 224 -8.48 -9.38 2.53
N GLY A 225 -8.30 -8.23 3.19
CA GLY A 225 -9.41 -7.54 3.86
C GLY A 225 -10.53 -7.17 2.88
N SER A 226 -11.78 -7.39 3.29
CA SER A 226 -13.00 -7.22 2.46
C SER A 226 -13.17 -5.82 1.85
N LYS A 227 -12.62 -4.79 2.51
CA LYS A 227 -12.63 -3.38 2.06
C LYS A 227 -11.39 -2.99 1.24
N SER A 228 -10.42 -3.89 1.05
CA SER A 228 -9.17 -3.58 0.35
C SER A 228 -9.40 -3.39 -1.15
N SER A 229 -9.37 -2.14 -1.62
CA SER A 229 -9.46 -1.81 -3.06
C SER A 229 -8.34 -2.47 -3.86
N ASN A 230 -7.10 -2.47 -3.34
CA ASN A 230 -5.98 -3.16 -3.99
C ASN A 230 -6.17 -4.68 -3.96
N GLY A 231 -6.70 -5.22 -2.85
CA GLY A 231 -7.02 -6.65 -2.73
C GLY A 231 -7.99 -7.11 -3.82
N LYS A 232 -9.04 -6.34 -4.12
CA LYS A 232 -9.98 -6.66 -5.20
C LYS A 232 -9.33 -6.67 -6.59
N VAL A 233 -8.44 -5.72 -6.86
CA VAL A 233 -7.69 -5.67 -8.12
C VAL A 233 -6.80 -6.91 -8.26
N LEU A 234 -6.00 -7.21 -7.23
CA LEU A 234 -5.09 -8.36 -7.22
C LEU A 234 -5.85 -9.70 -7.29
N PHE A 235 -7.00 -9.81 -6.63
CA PHE A 235 -7.86 -10.99 -6.76
C PHE A 235 -8.32 -11.22 -8.20
N GLY A 236 -8.62 -10.16 -8.96
CA GLY A 236 -8.94 -10.27 -10.38
C GLY A 236 -7.79 -10.86 -11.21
N TYR A 237 -6.53 -10.65 -10.83
CA TYR A 237 -5.38 -11.31 -11.47
C TYR A 237 -5.21 -12.76 -10.99
N CYS A 238 -5.50 -13.04 -9.72
CA CYS A 238 -5.56 -14.41 -9.20
C CYS A 238 -6.58 -15.25 -9.98
N GLN A 239 -7.79 -14.72 -10.20
CA GLN A 239 -8.84 -15.41 -10.97
C GLN A 239 -8.47 -15.62 -12.45
N LYS A 240 -7.64 -14.75 -13.04
CA LYS A 240 -7.13 -14.94 -14.40
C LYS A 240 -6.12 -16.08 -14.51
N GLY A 241 -5.36 -16.35 -13.44
CA GLY A 241 -4.44 -17.47 -13.39
C GLY A 241 -5.16 -18.79 -13.06
N ASN A 242 -6.17 -18.72 -12.20
CA ASN A 242 -6.99 -19.87 -11.83
C ASN A 242 -8.44 -19.43 -11.53
N GLU A 243 -9.38 -19.85 -12.37
CA GLU A 243 -10.81 -19.52 -12.23
C GLU A 243 -11.42 -20.04 -10.92
N ARG A 244 -10.83 -21.10 -10.33
CA ARG A 244 -11.20 -21.65 -9.03
C ARG A 244 -10.54 -20.89 -7.86
N SER A 245 -10.17 -19.63 -8.05
CA SER A 245 -9.66 -18.79 -6.97
C SER A 245 -10.80 -18.23 -6.11
N HIS A 246 -10.70 -18.35 -4.78
CA HIS A 246 -11.66 -17.79 -3.83
C HIS A 246 -11.05 -16.64 -3.04
N PHE A 247 -11.81 -15.57 -2.84
CA PHE A 247 -11.44 -14.46 -1.98
C PHE A 247 -11.83 -14.78 -0.54
N VAL A 248 -10.89 -14.68 0.40
CA VAL A 248 -11.12 -14.88 1.83
C VAL A 248 -10.55 -13.71 2.62
N SER A 249 -11.30 -13.21 3.61
CA SER A 249 -10.87 -12.13 4.50
C SER A 249 -10.42 -12.61 5.87
N SER A 250 -10.78 -13.84 6.24
CA SER A 250 -10.41 -14.48 7.49
C SER A 250 -10.34 -16.00 7.29
N PRO A 251 -9.69 -16.74 8.21
CA PRO A 251 -9.76 -18.20 8.21
C PRO A 251 -11.20 -18.71 8.24
N ASP A 252 -12.10 -18.04 8.95
CA ASP A 252 -13.51 -18.47 9.07
C ASP A 252 -14.28 -18.42 7.73
N ASP A 253 -13.81 -17.65 6.75
CA ASP A 253 -14.41 -17.61 5.41
C ASP A 253 -14.11 -18.88 4.60
N VAL A 254 -13.15 -19.71 5.04
CA VAL A 254 -12.82 -20.96 4.36
C VAL A 254 -13.90 -22.01 4.69
N LEU A 255 -14.69 -22.36 3.67
CA LEU A 255 -15.76 -23.35 3.76
C LEU A 255 -15.40 -24.64 3.03
N LEU A 256 -15.89 -25.78 3.54
CA LEU A 256 -15.61 -27.10 2.96
C LEU A 256 -16.08 -27.23 1.49
N GLU A 257 -17.15 -26.52 1.12
CA GLU A 257 -17.66 -26.46 -0.25
C GLU A 257 -16.65 -25.87 -1.25
N MET A 258 -15.80 -24.92 -0.84
CA MET A 258 -14.73 -24.37 -1.68
C MET A 258 -13.70 -25.44 -2.07
N LEU A 259 -13.52 -26.43 -1.19
CA LEU A 259 -12.59 -27.53 -1.38
C LEU A 259 -13.18 -28.66 -2.25
N THR A 260 -14.40 -28.53 -2.76
CA THR A 260 -15.07 -29.57 -3.56
C THR A 260 -15.14 -29.19 -5.06
N PRO A 261 -14.74 -30.07 -6.00
CA PRO A 261 -14.10 -31.37 -5.80
C PRO A 261 -12.71 -31.23 -5.16
N LEU A 262 -12.26 -32.23 -4.40
CA LEU A 262 -10.99 -32.17 -3.67
C LEU A 262 -9.81 -31.88 -4.63
N PRO A 263 -9.12 -30.73 -4.53
CA PRO A 263 -7.97 -30.43 -5.36
C PRO A 263 -6.75 -31.28 -4.95
N LYS A 264 -5.79 -31.45 -5.86
CA LYS A 264 -4.47 -32.04 -5.57
C LYS A 264 -3.49 -31.01 -5.02
N SER A 265 -3.66 -29.73 -5.35
CA SER A 265 -2.82 -28.62 -4.88
C SER A 265 -3.65 -27.39 -4.54
N ILE A 266 -3.33 -26.76 -3.42
CA ILE A 266 -3.96 -25.53 -2.92
C ILE A 266 -2.88 -24.47 -2.74
N GLY A 267 -3.02 -23.38 -3.50
CA GLY A 267 -2.17 -22.20 -3.35
C GLY A 267 -2.83 -21.19 -2.41
N ILE A 268 -2.05 -20.55 -1.55
CA ILE A 268 -2.50 -19.47 -0.67
C ILE A 268 -1.62 -18.27 -0.92
N CYS A 269 -2.22 -17.15 -1.34
CA CYS A 269 -1.51 -15.91 -1.58
C CYS A 269 -2.35 -14.72 -1.09
N GLY A 270 -1.72 -13.54 -0.94
CA GLY A 270 -2.40 -12.39 -0.35
C GLY A 270 -2.07 -11.03 -0.97
N ALA A 271 -2.93 -10.06 -0.69
CA ALA A 271 -2.73 -8.68 -1.09
C ALA A 271 -1.54 -8.01 -0.37
N THR A 272 -1.14 -6.82 -0.82
CA THR A 272 -0.07 -5.99 -0.19
C THR A 272 -0.34 -5.62 1.27
N SER A 273 -1.58 -5.81 1.72
CA SER A 273 -2.06 -5.54 3.07
C SER A 273 -2.33 -6.82 3.86
N THR A 274 -1.92 -8.00 3.37
CA THR A 274 -2.17 -9.27 4.05
C THR A 274 -0.90 -9.71 4.79
N PRO A 275 -0.93 -9.84 6.12
CA PRO A 275 0.22 -10.36 6.86
C PRO A 275 0.40 -11.86 6.62
N MET A 276 1.63 -12.35 6.78
CA MET A 276 1.96 -13.77 6.62
C MET A 276 1.16 -14.67 7.57
N TRP A 277 1.05 -14.26 8.85
CA TRP A 277 0.30 -15.01 9.85
C TRP A 277 -1.15 -15.28 9.44
N GLN A 278 -1.79 -14.35 8.71
CA GLN A 278 -3.17 -14.52 8.26
C GLN A 278 -3.27 -15.56 7.14
N MET A 279 -2.27 -15.64 6.26
CA MET A 279 -2.19 -16.69 5.24
C MET A 279 -1.90 -18.05 5.86
N GLU A 280 -1.07 -18.09 6.90
CA GLU A 280 -0.79 -19.30 7.69
C GLU A 280 -2.04 -19.81 8.40
N GLU A 281 -2.83 -18.94 9.03
CA GLU A 281 -4.10 -19.33 9.66
C GLU A 281 -5.13 -19.86 8.66
N VAL A 282 -5.20 -19.28 7.45
CA VAL A 282 -6.01 -19.83 6.35
C VAL A 282 -5.53 -21.24 5.97
N ALA A 283 -4.22 -21.46 5.89
CA ALA A 283 -3.66 -22.78 5.62
C ALA A 283 -4.02 -23.80 6.73
N THR A 284 -3.90 -23.39 7.99
CA THR A 284 -4.29 -24.19 9.16
C THR A 284 -5.77 -24.54 9.11
N ARG A 285 -6.64 -23.59 8.76
CA ARG A 285 -8.07 -23.86 8.62
C ARG A 285 -8.37 -24.90 7.53
N VAL A 286 -7.69 -24.81 6.38
CA VAL A 286 -7.81 -25.83 5.31
C VAL A 286 -7.40 -27.21 5.84
N ARG A 287 -6.28 -27.31 6.56
CA ARG A 287 -5.82 -28.58 7.16
C ARG A 287 -6.87 -29.16 8.12
N GLN A 288 -7.43 -28.33 9.00
CA GLN A 288 -8.46 -28.75 9.95
C GLN A 288 -9.71 -29.28 9.25
N LEU A 289 -10.20 -28.58 8.23
CA LEU A 289 -11.38 -29.00 7.45
C LEU A 289 -11.17 -30.33 6.72
N LEU A 290 -9.93 -30.61 6.31
CA LEU A 290 -9.56 -31.86 5.63
C LEU A 290 -9.13 -32.97 6.59
N GLY A 291 -8.99 -32.69 7.90
CA GLY A 291 -8.45 -33.65 8.86
C GLY A 291 -6.98 -34.01 8.59
N MET A 292 -6.21 -33.06 8.05
CA MET A 292 -4.78 -33.22 7.81
C MET A 292 -4.00 -33.14 9.13
N PRO A 293 -2.89 -33.89 9.29
CA PRO A 293 -1.98 -33.70 10.41
C PRO A 293 -1.30 -32.32 10.32
N GLU A 294 -0.94 -31.76 11.48
CA GLU A 294 -0.15 -30.53 11.54
C GLU A 294 1.22 -30.75 10.88
N PRO A 295 1.78 -29.74 10.20
CA PRO A 295 3.12 -29.81 9.66
C PRO A 295 4.11 -30.01 10.82
N THR A 296 5.01 -30.98 10.68
CA THR A 296 6.14 -31.12 11.60
C THR A 296 7.11 -29.97 11.37
N GLU A 297 7.44 -29.22 12.42
CA GLU A 297 8.53 -28.24 12.38
C GLU A 297 9.84 -29.00 12.10
N GLU A 298 10.41 -28.80 10.90
CA GLU A 298 11.79 -29.18 10.56
C GLU A 298 12.74 -28.00 10.75
#